data_AF-A0A9D1UW89-F1
#
_entry.id   AF-A0A9D1UW89-F1
#
_cell.length_a   1.000
_cell.length_b   1.000
_cell.length_c   1.000
_cell.angle_alpha   90.00
_cell.angle_beta   90.00
_cell.angle_gamma   90.00
#
_symmetry.space_group_name_H-M   'P 1'
#
loop_
_entity.id
_entity.type
_entity.pdbx_description
1 polymer ?
#
loop_
_entity_poly.entity_id
_entity_poly.type
_entity_poly.pdbx_seq_one_letter_code
_entity_poly.pdbx_strand_id
1 'polypeptide(L)'
;NEIYQKYPELKDKEVLLYAPTYRENENGVPELNLPNDFSKIFDYLNDNQRIIIKLHPHLKEVQNQLKTKIQNPHLVWVDDFSTNDLLFITDRLITDYSSVIFDYSLLKNSKQIIFYCYDYDEYSETVGIQKDFKEWIPGPFVTKTDELINILEKPIVLNNFRHFNEEWNTKNDGNATQRVLQHESEFIN
;
A
#
# COMPACT_ATOMS: atom_id res chain seq x y z
N ASN A 1 -7.24 17.89 -8.57
CA ASN A 1 -6.22 16.93 -8.14
C ASN A 1 -5.20 16.82 -9.27
N GLU A 2 -3.94 17.17 -9.01
CA GLU A 2 -2.85 17.19 -10.00
C GLU A 2 -2.58 15.80 -10.59
N ILE A 3 -2.76 14.73 -9.80
CA ILE A 3 -2.57 13.35 -10.25
C ILE A 3 -3.50 13.04 -11.43
N TYR A 4 -4.79 13.37 -11.34
CA TYR A 4 -5.75 13.12 -12.44
C TYR A 4 -5.53 14.01 -13.67
N GLN A 5 -4.78 15.11 -13.55
CA GLN A 5 -4.41 15.91 -14.72
C GLN A 5 -3.27 15.24 -15.49
N LYS A 6 -2.32 14.63 -14.79
CA LYS A 6 -1.18 13.93 -15.37
C LYS A 6 -1.51 12.49 -15.80
N TYR A 7 -2.42 11.84 -15.08
CA TYR A 7 -2.87 10.46 -15.28
C TYR A 7 -4.40 10.44 -15.41
N PRO A 8 -4.97 10.96 -16.51
CA PRO A 8 -6.42 11.03 -16.71
C PRO A 8 -7.11 9.65 -16.71
N GLU A 9 -6.38 8.58 -17.02
CA GLU A 9 -6.86 7.20 -16.97
C GLU A 9 -7.23 6.71 -15.56
N LEU A 10 -6.77 7.40 -14.50
CA LEU A 10 -7.14 7.12 -13.11
C LEU A 10 -8.41 7.85 -12.67
N LYS A 11 -8.87 8.84 -13.45
CA LYS A 11 -10.02 9.65 -13.07
C LYS A 11 -11.31 8.85 -13.22
N ASP A 12 -12.19 8.97 -12.22
CA ASP A 12 -13.50 8.28 -12.17
C ASP A 12 -13.38 6.74 -12.23
N LYS A 13 -12.20 6.20 -11.87
CA LYS A 13 -11.90 4.77 -11.74
C LYS A 13 -11.80 4.35 -10.28
N GLU A 14 -11.94 3.06 -10.04
CA GLU A 14 -11.50 2.42 -8.79
C GLU A 14 -9.98 2.28 -8.83
N VAL A 15 -9.27 3.02 -7.97
CA VAL A 15 -7.81 2.99 -7.89
C VAL A 15 -7.36 1.99 -6.84
N LEU A 16 -6.66 0.96 -7.30
CA LEU A 16 -5.95 -0.02 -6.49
C LEU A 16 -4.51 0.44 -6.35
N LEU A 17 -4.00 0.59 -5.12
CA LEU A 17 -2.58 0.87 -4.89
C LEU A 17 -1.92 -0.37 -4.31
N TYR A 18 -1.01 -0.99 -5.06
CA TYR A 18 -0.12 -2.02 -4.55
C TYR A 18 1.19 -1.41 -4.07
N ALA A 19 1.39 -1.41 -2.75
CA ALA A 19 2.54 -0.82 -2.07
C ALA A 19 3.14 -1.82 -1.06
N PRO A 20 3.87 -2.84 -1.53
CA PRO A 20 4.53 -3.80 -0.67
C PRO A 20 5.78 -3.21 -0.01
N THR A 21 6.20 -3.79 1.11
CA THR A 21 7.52 -3.56 1.71
C THR A 21 8.63 -4.15 0.84
N TYR A 22 9.86 -3.68 1.01
CA TYR A 22 11.03 -4.35 0.44
C TYR A 22 11.55 -5.40 1.41
N ARG A 23 12.29 -6.38 0.88
CA ARG A 23 13.02 -7.39 1.63
C ARG A 23 14.51 -7.13 1.43
N GLU A 24 15.36 -7.66 2.29
CA GLU A 24 16.81 -7.65 2.07
C GLU A 24 17.24 -9.08 1.80
N ASN A 25 18.02 -9.28 0.73
CA ASN A 25 18.66 -10.58 0.53
C ASN A 25 19.81 -10.78 1.51
N GLU A 26 20.47 -11.94 1.44
CA GLU A 26 21.60 -12.31 2.30
C GLU A 26 22.76 -11.31 2.30
N ASN A 27 22.86 -10.45 1.27
CA ASN A 27 23.88 -9.41 1.15
C ASN A 27 23.39 -8.00 1.56
N GLY A 28 22.18 -7.89 2.13
CA GLY A 28 21.58 -6.61 2.51
C GLY A 28 21.08 -5.79 1.32
N VAL A 29 20.93 -6.39 0.13
CA VAL A 29 20.45 -5.68 -1.05
C VAL A 29 18.91 -5.70 -1.07
N PRO A 30 18.25 -4.53 -1.20
CA PRO A 30 16.81 -4.46 -1.30
C PRO A 30 16.26 -5.23 -2.50
N GLU A 31 15.29 -6.09 -2.25
CA GLU A 31 14.61 -6.89 -3.27
C GLU A 31 13.10 -7.02 -3.02
N LEU A 32 12.40 -7.51 -4.04
CA LEU A 32 11.00 -7.86 -3.97
C LEU A 32 10.73 -9.01 -4.94
N ASN A 33 10.50 -10.19 -4.39
CA ASN A 33 10.18 -11.38 -5.16
C ASN A 33 8.67 -11.61 -5.11
N LEU A 34 7.97 -11.16 -6.15
CA LEU A 34 6.53 -11.41 -6.28
C LEU A 34 6.28 -12.87 -6.66
N PRO A 35 5.17 -13.48 -6.21
CA PRO A 35 4.77 -14.80 -6.68
C PRO A 35 4.71 -14.87 -8.21
N ASN A 36 5.15 -15.99 -8.78
CA ASN A 36 5.26 -16.16 -10.25
C ASN A 36 3.94 -15.91 -10.99
N ASP A 37 2.82 -16.13 -10.31
CA ASP A 37 1.49 -15.94 -10.85
C ASP A 37 0.85 -14.59 -10.50
N PHE A 38 1.57 -13.69 -9.83
CA PHE A 38 1.07 -12.36 -9.49
C PHE A 38 0.49 -11.59 -10.68
N SER A 39 1.07 -11.75 -11.87
CA SER A 39 0.55 -11.08 -13.08
C SER A 39 -0.87 -11.51 -13.46
N LYS A 40 -1.37 -12.66 -12.97
CA LYS A 40 -2.76 -13.07 -13.20
C LYS A 40 -3.76 -12.06 -12.66
N ILE A 41 -3.43 -11.26 -11.63
CA ILE A 41 -4.38 -10.30 -11.07
C ILE A 41 -4.96 -9.36 -12.13
N PHE A 42 -4.15 -8.98 -13.12
CA PHE A 42 -4.56 -8.01 -14.13
C PHE A 42 -5.66 -8.54 -15.06
N ASP A 43 -5.74 -9.87 -15.25
CA ASP A 43 -6.73 -10.51 -16.11
C ASP A 43 -8.13 -10.54 -15.48
N TYR A 44 -8.22 -10.29 -14.18
CA TYR A 44 -9.47 -10.29 -13.41
C TYR A 44 -9.90 -8.89 -12.96
N LEU A 45 -9.15 -7.85 -13.36
CA LEU A 45 -9.56 -6.47 -13.14
C LEU A 45 -10.60 -6.07 -14.19
N ASN A 46 -11.65 -5.38 -13.74
CA ASN A 46 -12.65 -4.85 -14.66
C ASN A 46 -12.20 -3.50 -15.28
N ASP A 47 -12.91 -3.04 -16.32
CA ASP A 47 -12.60 -1.79 -17.03
C ASP A 47 -12.61 -0.54 -16.15
N ASN A 48 -13.31 -0.60 -15.00
CA ASN A 48 -13.38 0.48 -14.03
C ASN A 48 -12.20 0.47 -13.04
N GLN A 49 -11.41 -0.60 -12.99
CA GLN A 49 -10.27 -0.71 -12.08
C GLN A 49 -8.97 -0.30 -12.76
N ARG A 50 -8.14 0.44 -12.01
CA ARG A 50 -6.74 0.72 -12.35
C ARG A 50 -5.88 0.40 -11.16
N ILE A 51 -4.78 -0.30 -11.41
CA ILE A 51 -3.80 -0.63 -10.38
C ILE A 51 -2.53 0.16 -10.58
N ILE A 52 -2.05 0.76 -9.49
CA ILE A 52 -0.76 1.43 -9.41
C ILE A 52 0.15 0.52 -8.60
N ILE A 53 1.32 0.18 -9.15
CA ILE A 53 2.39 -0.46 -8.38
C ILE A 53 3.36 0.63 -7.96
N LYS A 54 3.48 0.84 -6.65
CA LYS A 54 4.39 1.84 -6.07
C LYS A 54 5.37 1.17 -5.11
N LEU A 55 6.60 0.97 -5.59
CA LEU A 55 7.64 0.39 -4.76
C LEU A 55 8.42 1.47 -4.00
N HIS A 56 9.04 1.08 -2.89
CA HIS A 56 9.95 1.95 -2.16
C HIS A 56 11.11 2.42 -3.06
N PRO A 57 11.66 3.65 -2.90
CA PRO A 57 12.77 4.14 -3.73
C PRO A 57 14.00 3.23 -3.76
N HIS A 58 14.23 2.45 -2.70
CA HIS A 58 15.29 1.42 -2.65
C HIS A 58 15.11 0.30 -3.69
N LEU A 59 13.89 0.10 -4.20
CA LEU A 59 13.54 -0.90 -5.22
C LEU A 59 13.43 -0.30 -6.63
N LYS A 60 14.07 0.84 -6.91
CA LYS A 60 13.98 1.52 -8.22
C LYS A 60 14.35 0.60 -9.39
N GLU A 61 15.38 -0.22 -9.23
CA GLU A 61 15.82 -1.16 -10.25
C GLU A 61 14.80 -2.27 -10.48
N VAL A 62 14.26 -2.84 -9.39
CA VAL A 62 13.16 -3.83 -9.45
C VAL A 62 11.93 -3.23 -10.13
N GLN A 63 11.56 -2.00 -9.78
CA GLN A 63 10.44 -1.30 -10.41
C GLN A 63 10.64 -1.16 -11.92
N ASN A 64 11.85 -0.78 -12.37
CA ASN A 64 12.16 -0.68 -13.79
C ASN A 64 12.08 -2.04 -14.50
N GLN A 65 12.48 -3.13 -13.83
CA GLN A 65 12.32 -4.47 -14.38
C GLN A 65 10.84 -4.89 -14.47
N LEU A 66 10.01 -4.55 -13.48
CA LEU A 66 8.57 -4.82 -13.54
C LEU A 66 7.90 -4.04 -14.68
N LYS A 67 8.29 -2.78 -14.90
CA LYS A 67 7.81 -1.96 -16.03
C LYS A 67 8.07 -2.60 -17.39
N THR A 68 9.21 -3.26 -17.56
CA THR A 68 9.56 -3.91 -18.83
C THR A 68 8.90 -5.27 -18.98
N LYS A 69 8.73 -6.02 -17.89
CA LYS A 69 8.13 -7.36 -17.89
C LYS A 69 6.61 -7.36 -17.93
N ILE A 70 5.98 -6.36 -17.32
CA ILE A 70 4.53 -6.30 -17.14
C ILE A 70 3.97 -5.14 -17.95
N GLN A 71 3.25 -5.47 -19.02
CA GLN A 71 2.48 -4.52 -19.83
C GLN A 71 1.02 -4.95 -19.80
N ASN A 72 0.17 -4.14 -19.18
CA ASN A 72 -1.26 -4.43 -19.08
C ASN A 72 -2.06 -3.11 -19.02
N PRO A 73 -3.20 -3.00 -19.72
CA PRO A 73 -4.01 -1.77 -19.76
C PRO A 73 -4.59 -1.32 -18.40
N HIS A 74 -4.69 -2.23 -17.43
CA HIS A 74 -5.14 -1.89 -16.07
C HIS A 74 -4.00 -1.34 -15.19
N LEU A 75 -2.73 -1.55 -15.57
CA LEU A 75 -1.56 -1.12 -14.80
C LEU A 75 -1.14 0.30 -15.19
N VAL A 76 -1.01 1.17 -14.18
CA VAL A 76 -0.55 2.55 -14.34
C VAL A 76 0.71 2.77 -13.50
N TRP A 77 1.79 3.23 -14.14
CA TRP A 77 3.02 3.57 -13.45
C TRP A 77 3.04 5.06 -13.10
N VAL A 78 3.10 5.36 -11.79
CA VAL A 78 3.11 6.75 -11.29
C VAL A 78 4.43 7.04 -10.56
N ASP A 79 5.34 7.68 -11.28
CA ASP A 79 6.71 7.93 -10.79
C ASP A 79 6.84 9.25 -10.02
N ASP A 80 6.10 10.27 -10.43
CA ASP A 80 6.32 11.65 -9.99
C ASP A 80 5.57 12.03 -8.71
N PHE A 81 4.86 11.09 -8.11
CA PHE A 81 4.11 11.26 -6.86
C PHE A 81 4.59 10.27 -5.81
N SER A 82 4.62 10.68 -4.54
CA SER A 82 4.97 9.80 -3.43
C SER A 82 3.84 8.81 -3.14
N THR A 83 4.14 7.73 -2.40
CA THR A 83 3.09 6.81 -1.92
C THR A 83 2.00 7.57 -1.15
N ASN A 84 2.38 8.54 -0.32
CA ASN A 84 1.44 9.35 0.47
C ASN A 84 0.51 10.18 -0.42
N ASP A 85 1.01 10.75 -1.51
CA ASP A 85 0.17 11.47 -2.47
C ASP A 85 -0.87 10.54 -3.12
N LEU A 86 -0.45 9.31 -3.44
CA LEU A 86 -1.32 8.31 -4.05
C LEU A 86 -2.42 7.81 -3.11
N LEU A 87 -2.19 7.82 -1.79
CA LEU A 87 -3.21 7.41 -0.81
C LEU A 87 -4.50 8.24 -0.93
N PHE A 88 -4.41 9.52 -1.30
CA PHE A 88 -5.57 10.41 -1.46
C PHE A 88 -6.48 10.07 -2.65
N ILE A 89 -6.00 9.27 -3.59
CA ILE A 89 -6.80 8.79 -4.73
C ILE A 89 -7.10 7.30 -4.66
N THR A 90 -6.58 6.60 -3.64
CA THR A 90 -6.66 5.14 -3.51
C THR A 90 -7.98 4.71 -2.91
N ASP A 91 -8.72 3.85 -3.61
CA ASP A 91 -9.93 3.19 -3.11
C ASP A 91 -9.59 1.91 -2.33
N ARG A 92 -8.61 1.14 -2.80
CA ARG A 92 -8.17 -0.08 -2.13
C ARG A 92 -6.65 -0.12 -2.06
N LEU A 93 -6.14 -0.18 -0.84
CA LEU A 93 -4.72 -0.36 -0.57
C LEU A 93 -4.41 -1.86 -0.49
N ILE A 94 -3.53 -2.35 -1.35
CA ILE A 94 -2.95 -3.69 -1.28
C ILE A 94 -1.53 -3.53 -0.75
N THR A 95 -1.25 -4.09 0.41
CA THR A 95 0.07 -3.98 1.06
C THR A 95 0.35 -5.24 1.87
N ASP A 96 1.49 -5.30 2.54
CA ASP A 96 1.89 -6.42 3.39
C ASP A 96 2.16 -5.93 4.82
N TYR A 97 3.41 -5.69 5.17
CA TYR A 97 3.88 -5.34 6.52
C TYR A 97 4.19 -3.84 6.65
N SER A 98 3.69 -3.03 5.70
CA SER A 98 3.99 -1.60 5.63
C SER A 98 3.20 -0.79 6.66
N SER A 99 3.85 0.21 7.25
CA SER A 99 3.20 1.19 8.12
C SER A 99 2.22 2.12 7.38
N VAL A 100 2.19 2.11 6.04
CA VAL A 100 1.30 2.95 5.24
C VAL A 100 -0.19 2.72 5.54
N ILE A 101 -0.53 1.58 6.16
CA ILE A 101 -1.88 1.29 6.66
C ILE A 101 -2.34 2.29 7.71
N PHE A 102 -1.44 2.78 8.56
CA PHE A 102 -1.77 3.74 9.62
C PHE A 102 -2.21 5.06 9.00
N ASP A 103 -1.46 5.56 8.02
CA ASP A 103 -1.78 6.79 7.29
C ASP A 103 -3.07 6.64 6.46
N TYR A 104 -3.19 5.54 5.70
CA TYR A 104 -4.35 5.31 4.85
C TYR A 104 -5.65 5.25 5.65
N SER A 105 -5.65 4.55 6.78
CA SER A 105 -6.83 4.39 7.65
C SER A 105 -7.41 5.69 8.23
N LEU A 106 -6.65 6.78 8.17
CA LEU A 106 -7.06 8.12 8.62
C LEU A 106 -7.71 8.95 7.51
N LEU A 107 -7.56 8.55 6.25
CA LEU A 107 -8.07 9.30 5.11
C LEU A 107 -9.58 9.12 4.93
N LYS A 108 -10.27 10.20 4.56
CA LYS A 108 -11.71 10.17 4.29
C LYS A 108 -12.09 9.32 3.08
N ASN A 109 -11.17 9.16 2.12
CA ASN A 109 -11.36 8.32 0.95
C ASN A 109 -10.94 6.86 1.18
N SER A 110 -10.46 6.50 2.37
CA SER A 110 -10.09 5.12 2.65
C SER A 110 -11.31 4.22 2.64
N LYS A 111 -11.24 3.13 1.86
CA LYS A 111 -12.35 2.17 1.77
C LYS A 111 -11.91 0.78 2.20
N GLN A 112 -10.84 0.25 1.62
CA GLN A 112 -10.40 -1.11 1.93
C GLN A 112 -8.88 -1.24 1.97
N ILE A 113 -8.37 -2.03 2.93
CA ILE A 113 -6.99 -2.52 2.96
C ILE A 113 -7.01 -4.02 2.75
N ILE A 114 -6.14 -4.54 1.90
CA ILE A 114 -5.94 -5.97 1.64
C ILE A 114 -4.49 -6.31 1.97
N PHE A 115 -4.29 -7.23 2.89
CA PHE A 115 -2.97 -7.68 3.33
C PHE A 115 -2.55 -8.88 2.49
N TYR A 116 -1.71 -8.63 1.48
CA TYR A 116 -1.15 -9.65 0.59
C TYR A 116 0.24 -10.10 1.08
N CYS A 117 0.22 -10.98 2.08
CA CYS A 117 1.39 -11.45 2.82
C CYS A 117 1.83 -12.82 2.28
N TYR A 118 2.22 -12.89 1.00
CA TYR A 118 2.53 -14.14 0.30
C TYR A 118 3.75 -14.90 0.87
N ASP A 119 4.62 -14.19 1.60
CA ASP A 119 5.85 -14.68 2.22
C ASP A 119 5.77 -14.65 3.76
N TYR A 120 4.57 -14.69 4.33
CA TYR A 120 4.34 -14.51 5.78
C TYR A 120 5.23 -15.39 6.67
N ASP A 121 5.35 -16.67 6.34
CA ASP A 121 6.11 -17.61 7.17
C ASP A 121 7.61 -17.23 7.18
N GLU A 122 8.19 -16.95 6.01
CA GLU A 122 9.58 -16.52 5.88
C GLU A 122 9.83 -15.14 6.52
N TYR A 123 8.94 -14.18 6.27
CA TYR A 123 9.06 -12.82 6.81
C TYR A 123 8.95 -12.81 8.33
N SER A 124 8.07 -13.65 8.90
CA SER A 124 7.91 -13.79 10.35
C SER A 124 9.14 -14.38 11.03
N GLU A 125 9.90 -15.23 10.35
CA GLU A 125 11.12 -15.85 10.89
C GLU A 125 12.35 -14.94 10.75
N THR A 126 12.44 -14.19 9.65
CA THR A 126 13.63 -13.44 9.27
C THR A 126 13.62 -11.99 9.76
N VAL A 127 12.58 -11.22 9.40
CA VAL A 127 12.42 -9.81 9.78
C VAL A 127 11.69 -9.69 11.12
N GLY A 128 10.76 -10.61 11.35
CA GLY A 128 9.86 -10.58 12.50
C GLY A 128 8.60 -9.77 12.21
N ILE A 129 7.50 -10.19 12.82
CA ILE A 129 6.20 -9.55 12.70
C ILE A 129 5.71 -9.21 14.11
N GLN A 130 4.98 -8.10 14.21
CA GLN A 130 4.36 -7.71 15.46
C GLN A 130 3.43 -8.82 15.97
N LYS A 131 3.43 -9.02 17.29
CA LYS A 131 2.53 -9.98 17.92
C LYS A 131 1.08 -9.71 17.51
N ASP A 132 0.31 -10.78 17.30
CA ASP A 132 -1.12 -10.71 17.02
C ASP A 132 -1.45 -9.95 15.71
N PHE A 133 -0.47 -9.82 14.78
CA PHE A 133 -0.62 -9.09 13.51
C PHE A 133 -1.90 -9.42 12.75
N LYS A 134 -2.21 -10.71 12.57
CA LYS A 134 -3.41 -11.15 11.85
C LYS A 134 -4.72 -10.74 12.54
N GLU A 135 -4.67 -10.43 13.83
CA GLU A 135 -5.83 -10.17 14.68
C GLU A 135 -6.17 -8.67 14.71
N TRP A 136 -5.16 -7.79 14.72
CA TRP A 136 -5.37 -6.34 14.82
C TRP A 136 -5.45 -5.62 13.47
N ILE A 137 -4.99 -6.22 12.37
CA ILE A 137 -5.04 -5.58 11.05
C ILE A 137 -6.49 -5.35 10.58
N PRO A 138 -6.81 -4.17 10.01
CA PRO A 138 -8.19 -3.83 9.65
C PRO A 138 -8.53 -4.26 8.21
N GLY A 139 -8.28 -5.52 7.85
CA GLY A 139 -8.50 -6.01 6.48
C GLY A 139 -8.31 -7.51 6.30
N PRO A 140 -8.79 -8.08 5.18
CA PRO A 140 -8.50 -9.48 4.84
C PRO A 140 -7.00 -9.73 4.72
N PHE A 141 -6.56 -10.83 5.33
CA PHE A 141 -5.22 -11.38 5.23
C PHE A 141 -5.23 -12.53 4.23
N VAL A 142 -4.43 -12.42 3.17
CA VAL A 142 -4.34 -13.41 2.09
C VAL A 142 -2.88 -13.69 1.77
N THR A 143 -2.56 -14.95 1.46
CA THR A 143 -1.19 -15.37 1.12
C THR A 143 -1.07 -15.90 -0.29
N LYS A 144 -2.19 -16.08 -1.01
CA LYS A 144 -2.21 -16.63 -2.37
C LYS A 144 -2.77 -15.62 -3.36
N THR A 145 -2.21 -15.61 -4.57
CA THR A 145 -2.68 -14.76 -5.67
C THR A 145 -4.17 -14.97 -5.96
N ASP A 146 -4.66 -16.21 -5.95
CA ASP A 146 -6.07 -16.51 -6.19
C ASP A 146 -7.00 -15.94 -5.11
N GLU A 147 -6.56 -15.87 -3.85
CA GLU A 147 -7.33 -15.24 -2.78
C GLU A 147 -7.42 -13.72 -2.96
N LEU A 148 -6.31 -13.10 -3.39
CA LEU A 148 -6.29 -11.68 -3.76
C LEU A 148 -7.25 -11.41 -4.94
N ILE A 149 -7.20 -12.22 -6.00
CA ILE A 149 -8.10 -12.13 -7.15
C ILE A 149 -9.57 -12.19 -6.71
N ASN A 150 -9.92 -13.22 -5.92
CA ASN A 150 -11.28 -13.41 -5.41
C ASN A 150 -11.81 -12.19 -4.61
N ILE A 151 -10.92 -11.43 -3.98
CA ILE A 151 -11.27 -10.18 -3.29
C ILE A 151 -11.42 -9.04 -4.30
N LEU A 152 -10.51 -8.92 -5.28
CA LEU A 152 -10.50 -7.84 -6.27
C LEU A 152 -11.70 -7.87 -7.23
N GLU A 153 -12.19 -9.06 -7.58
CA GLU A 153 -13.39 -9.23 -8.42
C GLU A 153 -14.69 -8.81 -7.74
N LYS A 154 -14.71 -8.82 -6.40
CA LYS A 154 -15.90 -8.47 -5.62
C LYS A 154 -15.99 -6.96 -5.42
N PRO A 155 -17.22 -6.42 -5.26
CA PRO A 155 -17.40 -5.04 -4.83
C PRO A 155 -16.63 -4.75 -3.54
N ILE A 156 -16.19 -3.49 -3.40
CA ILE A 156 -15.46 -3.02 -2.23
C ILE A 156 -16.25 -3.33 -0.95
N VAL A 157 -15.59 -4.01 -0.02
CA VAL A 157 -16.08 -4.18 1.36
C VAL A 157 -15.39 -3.13 2.21
N LEU A 158 -16.16 -2.17 2.73
CA LEU A 158 -15.61 -1.08 3.55
C LEU A 158 -15.04 -1.64 4.85
N ASN A 159 -13.75 -1.41 5.09
CA ASN A 159 -13.14 -1.68 6.37
C ASN A 159 -13.57 -0.59 7.37
N ASN A 160 -13.91 -1.01 8.59
CA ASN A 160 -14.18 -0.08 9.68
C ASN A 160 -12.88 0.21 10.43
N PHE A 161 -12.23 1.33 10.08
CA PHE A 161 -10.99 1.75 10.71
C PHE A 161 -11.16 2.37 12.10
N ARG A 162 -12.39 2.50 12.63
CA ARG A 162 -12.62 3.20 13.89
C ARG A 162 -11.83 2.59 15.06
N HIS A 163 -11.97 1.27 15.28
CA HIS A 163 -11.29 0.60 16.37
C HIS A 163 -9.77 0.63 16.18
N PHE A 164 -9.32 0.35 14.95
CA PHE A 164 -7.92 0.44 14.57
C PHE A 164 -7.33 1.84 14.86
N ASN A 165 -8.04 2.92 14.51
CA ASN A 165 -7.59 4.29 14.76
C ASN A 165 -7.64 4.67 16.23
N GLU A 166 -8.63 4.20 16.98
CA GLU A 166 -8.74 4.40 18.43
C GLU A 166 -7.59 3.71 19.19
N GLU A 167 -7.02 2.65 18.64
CA GLU A 167 -5.87 1.93 19.20
C GLU A 167 -4.53 2.51 18.73
N TRP A 168 -4.34 2.64 17.41
CA TRP A 168 -3.03 2.89 16.81
C TRP A 168 -2.76 4.38 16.50
N ASN A 169 -3.81 5.18 16.26
CA ASN A 169 -3.68 6.56 15.79
C ASN A 169 -4.06 7.62 16.85
N THR A 170 -3.86 7.31 18.13
CA THR A 170 -4.33 8.12 19.29
C THR A 170 -3.73 9.52 19.42
N LYS A 171 -2.60 9.81 18.75
CA LYS A 171 -1.88 11.09 18.83
C LYS A 171 -2.02 11.96 17.59
N ASN A 172 -2.87 11.57 16.64
CA ASN A 172 -3.07 12.35 15.42
C ASN A 172 -4.11 13.46 15.63
N ASP A 173 -3.65 14.60 16.14
CA ASP A 173 -4.46 15.80 16.39
C ASP A 173 -4.26 16.89 15.32
N GLY A 174 -3.47 16.62 14.27
CA GLY A 174 -3.11 17.59 13.24
C GLY A 174 -2.09 18.65 13.67
N ASN A 175 -1.57 18.61 14.91
CA ASN A 175 -0.69 19.64 15.46
C ASN A 175 0.76 19.16 15.65
N ALA A 176 1.13 18.00 15.09
CA ALA A 176 2.46 17.42 15.25
C ALA A 176 3.59 18.38 14.84
N THR A 177 3.47 19.01 13.66
CA THR A 177 4.45 19.99 13.18
C THR A 177 4.55 21.20 14.10
N GLN A 178 3.42 21.73 14.58
CA GLN A 178 3.41 22.88 15.49
C GLN A 178 4.11 22.56 16.81
N ARG A 179 3.88 21.36 17.38
CA ARG A 179 4.54 20.90 18.59
C ARG A 179 6.07 20.82 18.42
N VAL A 180 6.56 20.34 17.27
CA VAL A 180 8.00 20.31 16.97
C VAL A 180 8.58 21.72 16.87
N LEU A 181 7.92 22.61 16.12
CA LEU A 181 8.40 24.00 15.97
C LEU A 181 8.43 24.74 17.30
N GLN A 182 7.45 24.51 18.17
CA GLN A 182 7.43 25.09 19.51
C GLN A 182 8.61 24.57 20.35
N HIS A 183 8.86 23.27 20.35
CA HIS A 183 9.95 22.66 21.09
C HIS A 183 11.32 23.23 20.67
N GLU A 184 11.61 23.27 19.37
CA GLU A 184 12.87 23.85 18.86
C GLU A 184 13.02 25.34 19.26
N SER A 185 11.92 26.10 19.26
CA SER A 185 11.93 27.50 19.66
C SER A 185 12.24 27.69 21.16
N GLU A 186 11.84 26.74 22.01
CA GLU A 186 12.15 26.75 23.45
C GLU A 186 13.62 26.37 23.74
N PHE A 187 14.29 25.62 22.85
CA PHE A 187 15.70 25.26 22.98
C PHE A 187 16.68 26.31 22.44
N ILE A 188 16.24 27.12 21.47
CA ILE A 188 17.05 28.16 20.84
C ILE A 188 17.04 29.47 21.64
N ASN A 189 16.07 29.66 22.55
CA ASN A 189 15.99 30.81 23.47
C ASN A 189 16.50 30.47 24.88
#